data_AF-A0A6V8LSQ6-F1
#
_entry.id   AF-A0A6V8LSQ6-F1
#
_cell.length_a   1.000
_cell.length_b   1.000
_cell.length_c   1.000
_cell.angle_alpha   90.00
_cell.angle_beta   90.00
_cell.angle_gamma   90.00
#
_symmetry.space_group_name_H-M   'P 1'
#
loop_
_entity.id
_entity.type
_entity.pdbx_description
1 polymer ?
#
loop_
_entity_poly.entity_id
_entity_poly.type
_entity_poly.pdbx_seq_one_letter_code
_entity_poly.pdbx_strand_id
1 'polypeptide(L)'
;MPCVMDFRMIPLDRNEAISQHIARLVEVVRASGLPYQTGPTVTVVEGSWQQLMELATRCFEENSKDSTHLLIELRIHWRKGRQGHLSGQDAPA
;
A
#
# COMPACT_ATOMS: atom_id res chain seq x y z
N MET A 1 0.30 17.10 -1.66
CA MET A 1 -1.14 16.78 -1.60
C MET A 1 -1.29 15.43 -0.93
N PRO A 2 -1.59 15.38 0.37
CA PRO A 2 -1.66 14.12 1.10
C PRO A 2 -2.89 13.30 0.71
N CYS A 3 -2.64 12.02 0.51
CA CYS A 3 -3.57 10.97 0.14
C CYS A 3 -3.37 9.82 1.13
N VAL A 4 -4.42 9.05 1.35
CA VAL A 4 -4.33 7.76 2.06
C VAL A 4 -4.67 6.67 1.07
N MET A 5 -3.80 5.67 0.94
CA MET A 5 -4.03 4.50 0.12
C MET A 5 -4.19 3.27 1.01
N ASP A 6 -5.31 2.59 0.91
CA ASP A 6 -5.43 1.20 1.33
C ASP A 6 -5.20 0.28 0.13
N PHE A 7 -4.34 -0.71 0.30
CA PHE A 7 -4.00 -1.60 -0.81
C PHE A 7 -3.68 -3.04 -0.39
N ARG A 8 -3.85 -3.94 -1.36
CA ARG A 8 -3.37 -5.32 -1.33
C ARG A 8 -3.01 -5.80 -2.73
N MET A 9 -2.04 -6.71 -2.79
CA MET A 9 -1.66 -7.42 -4.01
C MET A 9 -1.52 -8.90 -3.68
N ILE A 10 -2.25 -9.75 -4.41
CA ILE A 10 -2.34 -11.18 -4.11
C ILE A 10 -2.08 -11.97 -5.40
N PRO A 11 -1.12 -12.90 -5.42
CA PRO A 11 -0.96 -13.82 -6.54
C PRO A 11 -2.12 -14.81 -6.61
N LEU A 12 -2.65 -15.01 -7.81
CA LEU A 12 -3.76 -15.93 -8.10
C LEU A 12 -3.30 -17.24 -8.74
N ASP A 13 -2.05 -17.30 -9.19
CA ASP A 13 -1.42 -18.45 -9.86
C ASP A 13 -0.43 -19.21 -8.97
N ARG A 14 -0.25 -18.79 -7.71
CA ARG A 14 0.66 -19.42 -6.74
C ARG A 14 -0.16 -20.12 -5.64
N ASN A 15 0.16 -21.39 -5.40
CA ASN A 15 -0.33 -22.14 -4.22
C ASN A 15 0.60 -21.99 -3.00
N GLU A 16 1.63 -21.15 -3.10
CA GLU A 16 2.54 -20.83 -1.99
C GLU A 16 1.79 -20.15 -0.84
N ALA A 17 2.35 -20.24 0.36
CA ALA A 17 1.79 -19.59 1.52
C ALA A 17 1.71 -18.07 1.29
N ILE A 18 0.48 -17.55 1.16
CA ILE A 18 0.17 -16.13 0.95
C ILE A 18 0.94 -15.23 1.94
N SER A 19 1.22 -15.73 3.14
CA SER A 19 2.02 -15.04 4.18
C SER A 19 3.41 -14.62 3.71
N GLN A 20 4.08 -15.40 2.84
CA GLN A 20 5.42 -15.05 2.32
C GLN A 20 5.36 -13.88 1.33
N HIS A 21 4.31 -13.83 0.49
CA HIS A 21 4.07 -12.70 -0.40
C HIS A 21 3.76 -11.43 0.40
N ILE A 22 2.92 -11.54 1.42
CA ILE A 22 2.59 -10.42 2.30
C ILE A 22 3.85 -9.88 3.00
N ALA A 23 4.71 -10.76 3.53
CA ALA A 23 5.93 -10.34 4.21
C ALA A 23 6.84 -9.48 3.31
N ARG A 24 7.03 -9.89 2.04
CA ARG A 24 7.83 -9.14 1.07
C ARG A 24 7.24 -7.76 0.75
N LEU A 25 5.93 -7.70 0.55
CA LEU A 25 5.21 -6.43 0.37
C LEU A 25 5.41 -5.49 1.55
N VAL A 26 5.31 -6.00 2.78
CA VAL A 26 5.51 -5.21 4.00
C VAL A 26 6.93 -4.66 4.07
N GLU A 27 7.96 -5.41 3.62
CA GLU A 27 9.33 -4.89 3.54
C GLU A 27 9.45 -3.74 2.53
N VAL A 28 8.81 -3.84 1.36
CA VAL A 28 8.80 -2.74 0.37
C VAL A 28 8.12 -1.50 0.94
N VAL A 29 7.01 -1.66 1.65
CA VAL A 29 6.31 -0.56 2.33
C VAL A 29 7.20 0.04 3.43
N ARG A 30 7.84 -0.78 4.26
CA ARG A 30 8.74 -0.31 5.31
C ARG A 30 9.91 0.48 4.73
N ALA A 31 10.52 -0.02 3.65
CA ALA A 31 11.62 0.64 2.95
C ALA A 31 11.22 1.98 2.29
N SER A 32 9.93 2.23 2.09
CA SER A 32 9.44 3.50 1.54
C SER A 32 9.61 4.69 2.50
N GLY A 33 9.72 4.43 3.81
CA GLY A 33 9.77 5.47 4.84
C GLY A 33 8.46 6.27 5.01
N LEU A 34 7.39 5.91 4.29
CA LEU A 34 6.09 6.56 4.43
C LEU A 34 5.38 6.09 5.71
N PRO A 35 4.55 6.93 6.34
CA PRO A 35 3.65 6.48 7.40
C PRO A 35 2.73 5.36 6.88
N TYR A 36 2.70 4.23 7.58
CA TYR A 36 1.86 3.10 7.22
C TYR A 36 1.33 2.34 8.44
N GLN A 37 0.25 1.60 8.23
CA GLN A 37 -0.28 0.64 9.17
C GLN A 37 -0.71 -0.63 8.42
N THR A 38 -0.19 -1.77 8.85
CA THR A 38 -0.58 -3.08 8.29
C THR A 38 -1.79 -3.62 9.04
N GLY A 39 -2.89 -3.86 8.32
CA GLY A 39 -4.07 -4.55 8.85
C GLY A 39 -4.12 -6.02 8.44
N PRO A 40 -5.15 -6.77 8.89
CA PRO A 40 -5.30 -8.18 8.54
C PRO A 40 -5.44 -8.46 7.04
N THR A 41 -6.04 -7.52 6.30
CA THR A 41 -6.43 -7.73 4.89
C THR A 41 -5.79 -6.75 3.92
N VAL A 42 -5.46 -5.54 4.39
CA VAL A 42 -4.90 -4.44 3.59
C VAL A 42 -3.81 -3.72 4.36
N THR A 43 -2.90 -3.08 3.64
CA THR A 43 -1.96 -2.12 4.21
C THR A 43 -2.42 -0.71 3.86
N VAL A 44 -2.43 0.17 4.86
CA VAL A 44 -2.81 1.58 4.71
C VAL A 44 -1.53 2.41 4.74
N VAL A 45 -1.36 3.31 3.78
CA VAL A 45 -0.18 4.17 3.63
C VAL A 45 -0.62 5.61 3.38
N GLU A 46 0.00 6.56 4.07
CA GLU A 46 -0.23 7.99 3.86
C GLU A 46 0.96 8.62 3.13
N GLY A 47 0.69 9.42 2.10
CA GLY A 47 1.75 10.04 1.31
C GLY A 47 1.19 10.99 0.24
N SER A 48 2.06 11.57 -0.57
CA SER A 48 1.61 12.28 -1.77
C SER A 48 1.07 11.29 -2.82
N TRP A 49 0.25 11.77 -3.74
CA TRP A 49 -0.19 10.97 -4.89
C TRP A 49 0.99 10.28 -5.60
N GLN A 50 2.05 11.03 -5.89
CA GLN A 50 3.25 10.52 -6.57
C GLN A 50 3.93 9.43 -5.74
N GLN A 51 4.14 9.67 -4.44
CA GLN A 51 4.78 8.70 -3.54
C GLN A 51 3.99 7.39 -3.43
N LEU A 52 2.65 7.47 -3.41
CA LEU A 52 1.79 6.29 -3.33
C LEU A 52 1.79 5.50 -4.64
N MET A 53 1.80 6.18 -5.79
CA MET A 53 1.93 5.51 -7.09
C MET A 53 3.30 4.86 -7.25
N GLU A 54 4.39 5.54 -6.87
CA GLU A 54 5.75 4.96 -6.88
C GLU A 54 5.88 3.76 -5.95
N LEU A 55 5.23 3.80 -4.77
CA LEU A 55 5.18 2.66 -3.87
C LEU A 55 4.38 1.49 -4.48
N ALA A 56 3.22 1.77 -5.07
CA ALA A 56 2.41 0.75 -5.73
C ALA A 56 3.18 0.09 -6.90
N THR A 57 3.90 0.88 -7.71
CA THR A 57 4.76 0.37 -8.78
C THR A 57 5.84 -0.56 -8.24
N ARG A 58 6.58 -0.15 -7.19
CA ARG A 58 7.60 -1.00 -6.57
C ARG A 58 7.02 -2.31 -6.01
N CYS A 59 5.84 -2.25 -5.39
CA CYS A 59 5.15 -3.43 -4.88
C CYS A 59 4.73 -4.39 -6.00
N PHE A 60 4.27 -3.85 -7.13
CA PHE A 60 3.92 -4.62 -8.32
C PHE A 60 5.16 -5.28 -8.94
N GLU A 61 6.25 -4.53 -9.12
CA GLU A 61 7.51 -5.04 -9.64
C GLU A 61 8.07 -6.18 -8.77
N GLU A 62 7.98 -6.05 -7.45
CA GLU A 62 8.43 -7.10 -6.54
C GLU A 62 7.57 -8.37 -6.64
N ASN A 63 6.24 -8.24 -6.70
CA ASN A 63 5.36 -9.42 -6.79
C ASN A 63 5.37 -10.09 -8.16
N SER A 64 5.54 -9.33 -9.23
CA SER A 64 5.54 -9.86 -10.59
C SER A 64 6.80 -10.63 -10.96
N LYS A 65 7.87 -10.58 -10.13
CA LYS A 65 9.06 -11.44 -10.29
C LYS A 65 8.71 -12.93 -10.23
N ASP A 66 7.75 -13.29 -9.37
CA ASP A 66 7.41 -14.67 -9.08
C ASP A 66 5.97 -15.04 -9.49
N SER A 67 5.14 -14.09 -9.91
CA SER A 67 3.74 -14.35 -10.27
C SER A 67 3.41 -13.81 -11.65
N THR A 68 2.70 -14.61 -12.44
CA THR A 68 2.19 -14.25 -13.76
C THR A 68 0.76 -13.72 -13.72
N HIS A 69 0.09 -13.82 -12.56
CA HIS A 69 -1.29 -13.37 -12.38
C HIS A 69 -1.52 -12.80 -10.97
N LEU A 70 -1.65 -11.47 -10.88
CA LEU A 70 -1.87 -10.74 -9.64
C LEU A 70 -3.28 -10.12 -9.61
N LEU A 71 -4.00 -10.30 -8.50
CA LEU A 71 -5.10 -9.42 -8.11
C LEU A 71 -4.52 -8.22 -7.39
N ILE A 72 -4.80 -7.02 -7.89
CA ILE A 72 -4.32 -5.76 -7.32
C ILE A 72 -5.53 -4.88 -7.01
N GLU A 73 -5.64 -4.47 -5.76
CA GLU A 73 -6.67 -3.54 -5.32
C GLU A 73 -5.98 -2.35 -4.64
N LEU A 74 -6.19 -1.16 -5.22
CA LEU A 74 -5.75 0.12 -4.68
C LEU A 74 -6.99 0.97 -4.47
N ARG A 75 -7.18 1.50 -3.27
CA ARG A 75 -8.20 2.52 -2.99
C ARG A 75 -7.51 3.72 -2.38
N ILE A 76 -7.82 4.90 -2.91
CA ILE A 76 -7.17 6.15 -2.50
C ILE A 76 -8.23 7.15 -2.06
N HIS A 77 -8.04 7.63 -0.84
CA HIS A 77 -8.83 8.68 -0.22
C HIS A 77 -8.02 9.98 -0.30
N TRP A 78 -8.58 10.97 -1.00
CA TRP A 78 -8.00 12.31 -1.10
C TRP A 78 -9.01 13.37 -0.68
N ARG A 79 -8.56 14.34 0.11
CA ARG A 79 -9.33 15.54 0.47
C ARG A 79 -8.41 16.75 0.48
N LYS A 80 -8.83 17.83 -0.19
CA LYS A 80 -8.11 19.11 -0.18
C LYS A 80 -7.94 19.61 1.26
N GLY A 81 -6.73 20.05 1.62
CA GLY A 81 -6.45 20.73 2.88
C GLY A 81 -6.31 19.86 4.15
N ARG A 82 -6.45 18.53 4.08
CA ARG A 82 -6.34 17.64 5.26
C ARG A 82 -5.01 16.89 5.28
N GLN A 83 -4.34 16.78 6.42
CA GLN A 83 -3.16 15.91 6.63
C GLN A 83 -3.36 15.11 7.93
N GLY A 84 -2.64 13.99 8.12
CA GLY A 84 -2.59 13.29 9.41
C GLY A 84 -3.70 12.26 9.63
N HIS A 85 -4.15 11.58 8.57
CA HIS A 85 -5.24 10.60 8.68
C HIS A 85 -4.85 9.37 9.51
N LEU A 86 -3.60 8.89 9.41
CA LEU A 86 -3.16 7.73 10.16
C LEU A 86 -2.99 8.01 11.66
N SER A 87 -2.76 9.27 12.05
CA SER A 87 -2.63 9.68 13.46
C SER A 87 -3.94 10.13 14.09
N GLY A 88 -5.06 10.14 13.34
CA GLY A 88 -6.35 10.65 13.81
C GLY A 88 -6.37 12.15 14.10
N GLN A 89 -5.34 12.89 13.69
CA GLN A 89 -5.31 14.35 13.79
C GLN A 89 -6.03 14.94 12.59
N ASP A 90 -7.33 15.14 12.76
CA ASP A 90 -8.11 15.91 11.80
C ASP A 90 -7.83 17.40 11.96
N ALA A 91 -7.14 17.99 10.97
CA ALA A 91 -7.09 19.44 10.85
C ALA A 91 -8.54 19.98 10.71
N PRO A 92 -8.92 21.05 11.44
CA PRO A 92 -10.25 21.65 11.33
C PRO A 92 -10.49 22.14 9.90
N ALA A 93 -11.75 22.00 9.47
CA ALA A 93 -12.22 22.28 8.12
C ALA A 93 -12.05 23.74 7.69
#